data_AF-A0A3M7RRA9-F1
#
_entry.id   AF-A0A3M7RRA9-F1
#
_cell.length_a   1.000
_cell.length_b   1.000
_cell.length_c   1.000
_cell.angle_alpha   90.00
_cell.angle_beta   90.00
_cell.angle_gamma   90.00
#
_symmetry.space_group_name_H-M   'P 1'
#
loop_
_entity.id
_entity.type
_entity.pdbx_description
1 polymer ?
#
loop_
_entity_poly.entity_id
_entity_poly.type
_entity_poly.pdbx_seq_one_letter_code
_entity_poly.pdbx_strand_id
1 'polypeptide(L)'
;MKLPKGNYFIDIDYNYMVKQFDGRKSIILANVSWLGGKCYFMAWIYIVVGSLSFITSFVLFFLHVYYGNMHYNTAILLVDAKTSLIK
;
A
#
# COMPACT_ATOMS: atom_id res chain seq x y z
N MET A 1 -5.52 27.00 -14.81
CA MET A 1 -4.46 27.92 -15.31
C MET A 1 -3.11 27.22 -15.16
N LYS A 2 -2.29 27.15 -16.22
CA LYS A 2 -0.96 26.52 -16.19
C LYS A 2 0.08 27.58 -16.53
N LEU A 3 1.18 27.65 -15.78
CA LEU A 3 2.35 28.46 -16.16
C LEU A 3 2.97 27.83 -17.44
N PRO A 4 3.05 28.55 -18.57
CA PRO A 4 3.74 28.07 -19.76
C PRO A 4 5.25 27.89 -19.51
N LYS A 5 5.94 27.15 -20.37
CA LYS A 5 7.40 27.05 -20.27
C LYS A 5 8.01 28.40 -20.62
N GLY A 6 8.80 28.95 -19.71
CA GLY A 6 9.47 30.24 -19.89
C GLY A 6 10.37 30.56 -18.70
N ASN A 7 11.14 31.64 -18.84
CA ASN A 7 11.95 32.16 -17.75
C ASN A 7 11.09 33.04 -16.85
N TYR A 8 11.10 32.74 -15.57
CA TYR A 8 10.39 33.48 -14.54
C TYR A 8 11.40 34.06 -13.57
N PHE A 9 11.31 35.37 -13.32
CA PHE A 9 12.11 36.06 -12.32
C PHE A 9 11.24 36.29 -11.08
N ILE A 10 11.81 36.00 -9.92
CA ILE A 10 11.16 36.20 -8.62
C ILE A 10 12.07 37.16 -7.86
N ASP A 11 11.57 38.37 -7.60
CA ASP A 11 12.27 39.36 -6.79
C ASP A 11 11.78 39.24 -5.34
N ILE A 12 12.71 39.17 -4.39
CA ILE A 12 12.40 38.87 -2.98
C ILE A 12 13.07 39.93 -2.12
N ASP A 13 12.26 40.77 -1.50
CA ASP A 13 12.74 41.71 -0.49
C ASP A 13 13.00 40.99 0.84
N TYR A 14 14.21 41.16 1.39
CA TYR A 14 14.66 40.44 2.58
C TYR A 14 14.32 41.21 3.86
N ASN A 15 13.02 41.28 4.17
CA ASN A 15 12.52 42.07 5.30
C ASN A 15 12.48 41.31 6.64
N TYR A 16 12.85 40.02 6.67
CA TYR A 16 12.79 39.18 7.87
C TYR A 16 14.06 38.35 8.09
N MET A 17 14.85 38.75 9.09
CA MET A 17 16.11 38.10 9.44
C MET A 17 15.90 36.78 10.21
N VAL A 18 16.10 35.64 9.55
CA VAL A 18 16.09 34.30 10.20
C VAL A 18 17.44 33.85 10.74
N LYS A 19 18.52 34.56 10.41
CA LYS A 19 19.90 34.21 10.81
C LYS A 19 20.11 34.19 12.32
N GLN A 20 19.32 34.94 13.08
CA GLN A 20 19.41 34.99 14.54
C GLN A 20 19.00 33.68 15.22
N PHE A 21 18.25 32.82 14.52
CA PHE A 21 17.73 31.54 15.03
C PHE A 21 18.28 30.32 14.27
N ASP A 22 19.35 30.51 13.49
CA ASP A 22 19.91 29.49 12.57
C ASP A 22 18.86 28.85 11.63
N GLY A 23 17.78 29.59 11.35
CA GLY A 23 16.68 29.11 10.52
C GLY A 23 17.00 29.22 9.04
N ARG A 24 16.62 28.20 8.25
CA ARG A 24 16.72 28.23 6.78
C ARG A 24 15.38 28.61 6.15
N LYS A 25 15.42 29.54 5.19
CA LYS A 25 14.29 29.86 4.31
C LYS A 25 14.45 29.10 2.99
N SER A 26 13.37 28.52 2.47
CA SER A 26 13.34 27.86 1.17
C SER A 26 11.99 28.10 0.52
N ILE A 27 12.00 28.38 -0.79
CA ILE A 27 10.80 28.60 -1.60
C ILE A 27 10.64 27.39 -2.50
N ILE A 28 9.47 26.75 -2.43
CA ILE A 28 9.16 25.55 -3.20
C ILE A 28 7.89 25.84 -3.98
N LEU A 29 8.01 25.91 -5.31
CA LEU A 29 6.88 26.02 -6.22
C LEU A 29 6.39 24.61 -6.53
N ALA A 30 5.22 24.24 -6.00
CA ALA A 30 4.60 22.95 -6.24
C ALA A 30 3.19 23.13 -6.80
N ASN A 31 2.84 22.34 -7.81
CA ASN A 31 1.45 22.22 -8.24
C ASN A 31 0.76 21.23 -7.30
N VAL A 32 -0.20 21.71 -6.50
CA VAL A 32 -0.98 20.86 -5.61
C VAL A 32 -2.07 20.16 -6.40
N SER A 33 -2.07 18.83 -6.35
CA SER A 33 -3.18 18.03 -6.83
C SER A 33 -4.23 17.88 -5.73
N TRP A 34 -5.40 17.30 -6.05
CA TRP A 34 -6.42 16.99 -5.03
C TRP A 34 -5.86 16.14 -3.87
N LEU A 35 -4.88 15.26 -4.14
CA LEU A 35 -4.21 14.43 -3.13
C LEU A 35 -3.07 15.16 -2.39
N GLY A 36 -2.89 16.47 -2.63
CA GLY A 36 -1.83 17.29 -2.01
C GLY A 36 -0.54 17.37 -2.84
N GLY A 37 0.54 17.76 -2.17
CA GLY A 37 1.90 17.85 -2.73
C GLY A 37 2.57 16.49 -2.93
N LYS A 38 3.89 16.47 -3.17
CA LYS A 38 4.68 15.24 -3.35
C LYS A 38 4.87 14.48 -2.02
N CYS A 39 3.81 13.78 -1.59
CA CYS A 39 3.79 12.94 -0.38
C CYS A 39 4.03 11.47 -0.75
N TYR A 40 5.30 11.09 -0.97
CA TYR A 40 5.66 9.71 -1.30
C TYR A 40 5.32 8.71 -0.18
N PHE A 41 5.20 9.18 1.07
CA PHE A 41 4.90 8.35 2.23
C PHE A 41 3.62 7.53 2.08
N MET A 42 2.53 8.15 1.62
CA MET A 42 1.26 7.46 1.43
C MET A 42 1.39 6.34 0.39
N ALA A 43 2.06 6.60 -0.73
CA ALA A 43 2.26 5.61 -1.78
C ALA A 43 3.00 4.36 -1.28
N TRP A 44 4.06 4.53 -0.48
CA TRP A 44 4.80 3.40 0.09
C TRP A 44 3.96 2.56 1.06
N ILE A 45 3.13 3.19 1.90
CA ILE A 45 2.26 2.46 2.85
C ILE A 45 1.31 1.53 2.10
N TYR A 46 0.65 2.03 1.06
CA TYR A 46 -0.31 1.22 0.30
C TYR A 46 0.36 0.03 -0.39
N ILE A 47 1.57 0.20 -0.92
CA ILE A 47 2.33 -0.88 -1.55
C ILE A 47 2.75 -1.93 -0.52
N VAL A 48 3.22 -1.51 0.66
CA VAL A 48 3.65 -2.43 1.72
C VAL A 48 2.47 -3.22 2.28
N VAL A 49 1.36 -2.55 2.61
CA VAL A 49 0.16 -3.21 3.14
C VAL A 49 -0.46 -4.14 2.09
N GLY A 50 -0.54 -3.70 0.84
CA GLY A 50 -1.06 -4.50 -0.27
C GLY A 50 -0.23 -5.76 -0.52
N SER A 51 1.10 -5.64 -0.52
CA SER A 51 1.98 -6.79 -0.74
C SER A 51 1.92 -7.80 0.43
N LEU A 52 1.90 -7.33 1.67
CA LEU A 52 1.77 -8.20 2.84
C LEU A 52 0.44 -8.98 2.84
N SER A 53 -0.65 -8.30 2.47
CA SER A 53 -1.97 -8.92 2.35
C SER A 53 -2.02 -9.95 1.22
N PHE A 54 -1.41 -9.63 0.07
CA PHE A 54 -1.37 -10.52 -1.09
C PHE A 54 -0.62 -11.83 -0.78
N ILE A 55 0.52 -11.75 -0.10
CA ILE A 55 1.29 -12.92 0.32
C ILE A 55 0.46 -13.80 1.26
N THR A 56 -0.19 -13.20 2.24
CA THR A 56 -1.05 -13.92 3.20
C THR A 56 -2.21 -14.62 2.50
N SER A 57 -2.87 -13.93 1.56
CA SER A 57 -3.94 -14.50 0.74
C SER A 57 -3.46 -15.70 -0.08
N PHE A 58 -2.28 -15.61 -0.70
CA PHE A 58 -1.71 -16.69 -1.48
C PHE A 58 -1.40 -17.91 -0.61
N VAL A 59 -0.77 -17.72 0.55
CA VAL A 59 -0.46 -18.82 1.48
C VAL A 59 -1.72 -19.56 1.93
N LEU A 60 -2.75 -18.82 2.33
CA LEU A 60 -4.02 -19.42 2.77
C LEU A 60 -4.73 -20.14 1.63
N PHE A 61 -4.70 -19.58 0.42
CA PHE A 61 -5.29 -20.20 -0.76
C PHE A 61 -4.63 -21.53 -1.10
N PHE A 62 -3.29 -21.57 -1.13
CA PHE A 62 -2.54 -22.81 -1.37
C PHE A 62 -2.77 -23.84 -0.27
N LEU A 63 -2.79 -23.42 1.00
CA LEU A 63 -3.12 -24.30 2.12
C LEU A 63 -4.52 -24.90 1.95
N HIS A 64 -5.53 -24.09 1.66
CA HIS A 64 -6.91 -24.56 1.52
C HIS A 64 -7.06 -25.60 0.40
N VAL A 65 -6.43 -25.35 -0.75
CA VAL A 65 -6.47 -26.29 -1.89
C VAL A 65 -5.75 -27.61 -1.54
N TYR A 66 -4.60 -27.54 -0.86
CA TYR A 66 -3.85 -28.75 -0.50
C TYR A 66 -4.54 -29.58 0.58
N TYR A 67 -5.00 -28.95 1.67
CA TYR A 67 -5.65 -29.63 2.79
C TYR A 67 -7.11 -30.02 2.52
N GLY A 68 -7.82 -29.27 1.67
CA GLY A 68 -9.21 -29.59 1.29
C GLY A 68 -9.33 -30.97 0.63
N ASN A 69 -8.35 -31.34 -0.19
CA ASN A 69 -8.31 -32.66 -0.82
C ASN A 69 -8.13 -33.81 0.19
N MET A 70 -7.39 -33.58 1.28
CA MET A 70 -7.17 -34.57 2.35
C MET A 70 -8.40 -34.77 3.23
N HIS A 71 -9.08 -33.69 3.61
CA HIS A 71 -10.28 -33.76 4.45
C HIS A 71 -11.50 -34.36 3.71
N TYR A 72 -11.61 -34.13 2.40
CA TYR A 72 -12.66 -34.76 1.58
C TYR A 72 -12.52 -36.28 1.52
N ASN A 73 -11.30 -36.78 1.26
CA ASN A 73 -11.06 -38.21 1.07
C ASN A 73 -11.21 -39.00 2.38
N THR A 74 -10.75 -38.44 3.50
CA THR A 74 -10.93 -39.06 4.84
C THR A 74 -12.40 -39.09 5.27
N ALA A 75 -13.18 -38.06 4.95
CA ALA A 75 -14.61 -38.05 5.22
C ALA A 75 -15.38 -39.13 4.44
N ILE A 76 -15.04 -39.36 3.16
CA ILE A 76 -15.66 -40.42 2.35
C ILE A 76 -15.38 -41.80 2.93
N LEU A 77 -14.14 -42.08 3.32
CA LEU A 77 -13.76 -43.37 3.89
C LEU A 77 -14.48 -43.67 5.21
N LEU A 78 -14.71 -42.64 6.03
CA LEU A 78 -15.47 -42.80 7.27
C LEU A 78 -16.97 -43.01 7.03
N VAL A 79 -17.55 -42.33 6.02
CA VAL A 79 -18.96 -42.54 5.63
C VAL A 79 -19.17 -43.93 5.06
N ASP A 80 -18.24 -44.41 4.22
CA ASP A 80 -18.29 -45.75 3.63
C ASP A 80 -18.15 -46.85 4.69
N ALA A 81 -17.18 -46.70 5.60
CA ALA A 81 -16.99 -47.60 6.74
C ALA A 81 -18.22 -47.65 7.66
N LYS A 82 -18.87 -46.51 7.90
CA LYS A 82 -20.07 -46.44 8.75
C LYS A 82 -21.31 -47.04 8.09
N THR A 83 -21.39 -47.02 6.76
CA THR A 83 -22.51 -47.57 5.99
C THR A 83 -22.43 -49.09 5.86
N SER A 84 -21.21 -49.66 5.77
CA SER A 84 -21.01 -51.12 5.78
C SER A 84 -21.30 -51.79 7.13
N LEU A 85 -21.24 -51.06 8.25
CA LEU A 85 -21.61 -51.60 9.57
C LEU A 85 -23.12 -51.60 9.85
N ILE A 86 -23.93 -50.97 8.99
CA ILE A 86 -25.39 -50.86 9.17
C ILE A 86 -26.14 -51.89 8.30
N LYS A 87 -25.43 -52.68 7.48
CA LYS A 87 -25.98 -53.73 6.61
C LYS A 87 -25.72 -55.11 7.19
#